data_AF-X1QI92-F1
#
_entry.id   AF-X1QI92-F1
#
_cell.length_a   1.000
_cell.length_b   1.000
_cell.length_c   1.000
_cell.angle_alpha   90.00
_cell.angle_beta   90.00
_cell.angle_gamma   90.00
#
_symmetry.space_group_name_H-M   'P 1'
#
loop_
_entity.id
_entity.type
_entity.pdbx_description
1 polymer ?
#
loop_
_entity_poly.entity_id
_entity_poly.type
_entity_poly.pdbx_seq_one_letter_code
_entity_poly.pdbx_strand_id
1 'polypeptide(L)' 'MDNDEKKPDTKPKEICSIRIAFPIDSDEQAIEYKKKIGDVLSPISNVQIQFSIMSVPTRRPDESQIR' A
#
# COMPACT_ATOMS: atom_id res chain seq x y z
N MET A 1 -47.89 -11.04 16.64
CA MET A 1 -47.06 -11.71 15.62
C MET A 1 -46.10 -10.66 15.13
N ASP A 2 -45.13 -10.41 15.99
CA ASP A 2 -44.22 -9.28 15.93
C ASP A 2 -43.15 -9.65 14.92
N ASN A 3 -43.19 -8.95 13.79
CA ASN A 3 -42.29 -9.12 12.67
C ASN A 3 -40.92 -8.53 13.07
N ASP A 4 -40.07 -9.37 13.64
CA ASP A 4 -38.67 -9.07 13.96
C ASP A 4 -37.89 -8.95 12.64
N GLU A 5 -37.94 -7.75 12.06
CA GLU A 5 -37.16 -7.38 10.89
C GLU A 5 -35.70 -7.24 11.29
N LYS A 6 -34.97 -8.34 11.10
CA LYS A 6 -33.53 -8.45 11.34
C LYS A 6 -32.77 -7.49 10.41
N LYS A 7 -32.44 -6.29 10.93
CA LYS A 7 -31.55 -5.33 10.25
C LYS A 7 -30.22 -6.04 9.91
N PRO A 8 -29.75 -5.98 8.65
CA PRO A 8 -28.43 -6.51 8.34
C PRO A 8 -27.37 -5.64 9.02
N ASP A 9 -26.63 -6.22 9.96
CA ASP A 9 -25.42 -5.68 10.58
C ASP A 9 -24.37 -5.32 9.51
N THR A 10 -24.56 -4.17 8.87
CA THR A 10 -23.63 -3.64 7.88
C THR A 10 -22.56 -2.90 8.65
N LYS A 11 -21.60 -3.65 9.20
CA LYS A 11 -20.38 -3.04 9.77
C LYS A 11 -19.75 -2.14 8.70
N PRO A 12 -19.35 -0.90 9.03
CA PRO A 12 -18.68 -0.02 8.09
C PRO A 12 -17.41 -0.72 7.60
N LYS A 13 -17.20 -0.74 6.28
CA LYS A 13 -16.02 -1.38 5.67
C LYS A 13 -14.77 -0.62 6.12
N GLU A 14 -13.90 -1.27 6.87
CA GLU A 14 -12.63 -0.70 7.32
C GLU A 14 -11.61 -0.74 6.18
N ILE A 15 -10.81 0.32 6.03
CA ILE A 15 -9.77 0.43 5.02
C ILE A 15 -8.42 0.20 5.69
N CYS A 16 -7.69 -0.83 5.26
CA CYS A 16 -6.30 -1.04 5.63
C CYS A 16 -5.40 -0.36 4.59
N SER A 17 -4.57 0.60 5.01
CA SER A 17 -3.61 1.29 4.14
C SER A 17 -2.18 0.98 4.57
N ILE A 18 -1.35 0.52 3.63
CA ILE A 18 0.05 0.17 3.86
C ILE A 18 0.91 0.89 2.84
N ARG A 19 1.99 1.55 3.28
CA ARG A 19 3.00 2.16 2.42
C ARG A 19 4.33 1.44 2.60
N ILE A 20 4.82 0.83 1.52
CA ILE A 20 6.07 0.07 1.52
C ILE A 20 7.03 0.78 0.56
N ALA A 21 8.21 1.15 1.04
CA ALA A 21 9.26 1.76 0.23
C ALA A 21 10.58 1.03 0.50
N PHE A 22 11.23 0.57 -0.57
CA PHE A 22 12.48 -0.16 -0.50
C PHE A 22 13.36 0.20 -1.71
N PRO A 23 14.69 0.16 -1.58
CA PRO A 23 15.58 0.34 -2.72
C PRO A 23 15.37 -0.81 -3.72
N ILE A 24 15.39 -0.47 -5.00
CA ILE A 24 15.34 -1.44 -6.11
C ILE A 24 16.65 -1.39 -6.87
N ASP A 25 17.13 -2.55 -7.32
CA ASP A 25 18.35 -2.65 -8.11
C ASP A 25 18.08 -2.38 -9.59
N SER A 26 16.85 -2.61 -10.05
CA SER A 26 16.41 -2.39 -11.44
C SER A 26 14.88 -2.23 -11.53
N ASP A 27 14.40 -1.64 -12.61
CA ASP A 27 12.97 -1.45 -12.90
C ASP A 27 12.22 -2.79 -12.98
N GLU A 28 12.86 -3.82 -13.53
CA GLU A 28 12.34 -5.18 -13.67
C GLU A 28 12.01 -5.81 -12.30
N GLN A 29 12.90 -5.62 -11.31
CA GLN A 29 12.68 -6.06 -9.94
C GLN A 29 11.41 -5.40 -9.36
N ALA A 30 11.22 -4.11 -9.62
CA ALA A 30 10.08 -3.36 -9.13
C ALA A 30 8.75 -3.86 -9.75
N ILE A 31 8.76 -4.20 -11.05
CA ILE A 31 7.61 -4.79 -11.76
C ILE A 31 7.28 -6.18 -11.20
N GLU A 32 8.30 -7.00 -10.94
CA GLU A 32 8.11 -8.33 -10.37
C GLU A 32 7.43 -8.26 -9.00
N TYR A 33 7.89 -7.36 -8.12
CA TYR A 33 7.27 -7.15 -6.81
C TYR A 33 5.84 -6.62 -6.93
N LYS A 34 5.56 -5.68 -7.84
CA LYS A 34 4.19 -5.22 -8.09
C LYS A 34 3.27 -6.39 -8.45
N LYS A 35 3.73 -7.32 -9.30
CA LYS A 35 2.97 -8.49 -9.71
C LYS A 35 2.74 -9.45 -8.53
N LYS A 36 3.78 -9.76 -7.76
CA LYS A 36 3.70 -10.61 -6.55
C LYS A 36 2.72 -10.03 -5.52
N ILE A 37 2.79 -8.72 -5.27
CA ILE A 37 1.87 -8.03 -4.35
C ILE A 37 0.44 -8.07 -4.88
N GLY A 38 0.25 -7.85 -6.19
CA GLY A 38 -1.06 -7.97 -6.83
C GLY A 38 -1.67 -9.36 -6.71
N ASP A 39 -0.86 -10.41 -6.87
CA ASP A 39 -1.28 -11.81 -6.73
C ASP A 39 -1.72 -12.13 -5.29
N VAL A 40 -0.92 -11.73 -4.30
CA VAL A 40 -1.24 -11.89 -2.87
C VAL A 40 -2.51 -11.15 -2.48
N LEU A 41 -2.77 -9.98 -3.09
CA LEU A 41 -3.94 -9.15 -2.82
C LEU A 41 -5.13 -9.47 -3.75
N SER A 42 -4.97 -10.38 -4.72
CA SER A 42 -6.03 -10.82 -5.63
C SER A 42 -7.34 -11.30 -4.97
N PRO A 43 -7.37 -11.90 -3.76
CA PRO A 43 -8.63 -12.27 -3.12
C PRO A 43 -9.44 -11.06 -2.60
N ILE A 44 -8.88 -9.85 -2.61
CA ILE A 44 -9.54 -8.63 -2.11
C ILE A 44 -10.12 -7.86 -3.30
N SER A 45 -11.43 -7.98 -3.53
CA SER A 45 -12.11 -7.44 -4.73
C SER A 45 -12.06 -5.91 -4.92
N ASN A 46 -11.64 -5.15 -3.91
CA ASN A 46 -11.57 -3.67 -3.93
C ASN A 46 -10.18 -3.13 -3.61
N VAL A 47 -9.13 -3.93 -3.81
CA VAL A 47 -7.76 -3.46 -3.53
C VAL A 47 -7.29 -2.46 -4.58
N GLN A 48 -6.80 -1.30 -4.13
CA GLN A 48 -6.11 -0.33 -4.97
C GLN A 48 -4.63 -0.35 -4.65
N ILE A 49 -3.81 -0.71 -5.64
CA ILE A 49 -2.35 -0.74 -5.49
C ILE A 49 -1.79 0.51 -6.16
N GLN A 50 -1.32 1.46 -5.37
CA GLN A 50 -0.61 2.62 -5.86
C GLN A 50 0.90 2.32 -5.90
N PHE A 51 1.43 2.18 -7.10
CA PHE A 51 2.84 1.88 -7.34
C PHE A 51 3.54 3.11 -7.94
N SER A 52 4.67 3.50 -7.37
CA SER A 52 5.49 4.61 -7.88
C SER A 52 6.96 4.36 -7.58
N ILE A 53 7.81 4.53 -8.59
CA ILE A 53 9.26 4.50 -8.44
C ILE A 53 9.72 5.93 -8.18
N MET A 54 10.45 6.16 -7.09
CA MET A 54 11.02 7.46 -6.75
C MET A 54 12.51 7.28 -6.47
N SER A 55 13.32 8.26 -6.88
CA SER A 55 14.74 8.29 -6.50
C SER A 55 14.85 8.40 -4.98
N VAL A 56 15.69 7.56 -4.40
CA VAL A 56 15.95 7.60 -2.95
C VAL A 56 16.44 9.00 -2.62
N PRO A 57 15.80 9.74 -1.69
CA PRO A 57 16.30 11.06 -1.32
C PRO A 57 17.68 10.88 -0.70
N THR A 58 18.73 11.30 -1.41
CA THR A 58 20.08 11.41 -0.88
C THR A 58 20.08 12.51 0.17
N ARG A 59 19.68 12.17 1.40
CA ARG A 59 19.92 13.03 2.56
C ARG A 59 21.43 12.96 2.84
N ARG A 60 22.22 13.74 2.10
CA ARG A 60 23.49 14.19 2.67
C ARG A 60 23.06 15.05 3.86
N PRO A 61 23.39 14.72 5.12
CA PRO A 61 23.39 15.75 6.13
C PRO A 61 24.32 16.84 5.58
N ASP A 62 23.73 18.00 5.33
CA ASP A 62 24.46 19.18 4.91
C ASP A 62 25.55 19.45 5.94
N GLU A 63 26.79 19.12 5.60
CA GLU A 63 27.98 19.32 6.42
C GLU A 63 28.41 20.80 6.37
N SER A 64 27.45 21.73 6.42
CA SER A 64 27.69 23.18 6.32
C SER A 64 27.12 23.98 7.50
N GLN A 65 26.75 23.33 8.60
CA GLN A 65 26.61 23.99 9.90
C GLN A 65 27.67 23.47 10.88
N ILE A 66 28.93 23.91 10.73
CA ILE A 66 29.85 24.33 11.81
C ILE A 66 31.05 25.00 11.11
N ARG A 67 31.01 26.32 10.93
CA ARG A 67 32.18 27.21 11.03
C ARG A 67 31.73 28.66 11.08
#